data_AF-A0A7J2SRE7-F1
#
_entry.id   AF-A0A7J2SRE7-F1
#
_cell.length_a   1.000
_cell.length_b   1.000
_cell.length_c   1.000
_cell.angle_alpha   90.00
_cell.angle_beta   90.00
_cell.angle_gamma   90.00
#
_symmetry.space_group_name_H-M   'P 1'
#
loop_
_entity.id
_entity.type
_entity.pdbx_description
1 polymer ?
#
loop_
_entity_poly.entity_id
_entity_poly.type
_entity_poly.pdbx_seq_one_letter_code
_entity_poly.pdbx_strand_id
1 'polypeptide(L)'
;MFFWWFLINGSLAGVGAALARGHPLSVLTAFLAAPFTSLNPAVAAGWFAGIVEAKLRMPTVKDFQQLNKIEGLRDFLNNRVIRLLMVVALANLGSTIGTVVALPYIIKIGLIG
;
A
#
# COMPACT_ATOMS: atom_id res chain seq x y z
N MET A 1 5.38 10.89 20.21
CA MET A 1 4.87 9.51 20.01
C MET A 1 4.05 9.39 18.72
N PHE A 2 2.86 10.03 18.62
CA PHE A 2 1.95 9.88 17.48
C PHE A 2 2.51 10.34 16.12
N PHE A 3 3.21 11.47 16.06
CA PHE A 3 3.72 12.04 14.80
C PHE A 3 4.83 11.19 14.15
N TRP A 4 5.72 10.63 14.96
CA TRP A 4 6.79 9.73 14.51
C TRP A 4 6.22 8.41 13.99
N TRP A 5 5.21 7.87 14.66
CA TRP A 5 4.52 6.67 14.23
C TRP A 5 3.72 6.86 12.94
N PHE A 6 3.05 8.02 12.79
CA PHE A 6 2.38 8.43 11.57
C PHE A 6 3.36 8.53 10.39
N LEU A 7 4.53 9.18 10.61
CA LEU A 7 5.56 9.32 9.58
C LEU A 7 6.16 7.96 9.17
N ILE A 8 6.47 7.08 10.11
CA ILE A 8 7.09 5.78 9.81
C ILE A 8 6.09 4.87 9.06
N ASN A 9 4.87 4.70 9.57
CA ASN A 9 3.88 3.82 8.92
C ASN A 9 3.39 4.40 7.59
N GLY A 10 3.11 5.71 7.56
CA GLY A 10 2.70 6.40 6.35
C GLY A 10 3.76 6.33 5.26
N SER A 11 5.02 6.63 5.58
CA SER A 11 6.10 6.61 4.59
C SER A 11 6.35 5.19 4.06
N LEU A 12 6.35 4.16 4.90
CA LEU A 12 6.54 2.78 4.43
C LEU A 12 5.39 2.29 3.54
N ALA A 13 4.14 2.61 3.91
CA ALA A 13 2.97 2.27 3.10
C ALA A 13 2.96 3.04 1.77
N GLY A 14 3.32 4.33 1.80
CA GLY A 14 3.48 5.16 0.61
C GLY A 14 4.58 4.65 -0.31
N VAL A 15 5.73 4.25 0.23
CA VAL A 15 6.84 3.64 -0.53
C VAL A 15 6.39 2.32 -1.16
N GLY A 16 5.63 1.47 -0.43
CA GLY A 16 5.05 0.25 -0.98
C GLY A 16 4.12 0.51 -2.17
N ALA A 17 3.22 1.49 -2.05
CA ALA A 17 2.34 1.92 -3.14
C ALA A 17 3.11 2.53 -4.33
N ALA A 18 4.20 3.26 -4.06
CA ALA A 18 5.05 3.85 -5.09
C ALA A 18 5.84 2.77 -5.86
N LEU A 19 6.37 1.76 -5.16
CA LEU A 19 7.04 0.60 -5.76
C LEU A 19 6.09 -0.20 -6.65
N ALA A 20 4.81 -0.27 -6.30
CA ALA A 20 3.78 -0.88 -7.13
C ALA A 20 3.48 -0.10 -8.42
N ARG A 21 4.13 1.04 -8.66
CA ARG A 21 3.84 2.00 -9.75
C ARG A 21 2.39 2.49 -9.71
N GLY A 22 1.83 2.57 -8.49
CA GLY A 22 0.53 3.15 -8.24
C GLY A 22 0.47 4.62 -8.65
N HIS A 23 -0.74 5.12 -8.89
CA HIS A 23 -0.96 6.53 -9.15
C HIS A 23 -0.49 7.37 -7.94
N PRO A 24 0.08 8.59 -8.14
CA PRO A 24 0.52 9.45 -7.03
C PRO A 24 -0.56 9.70 -5.96
N LEU A 25 -1.83 9.79 -6.39
CA LEU A 25 -2.98 9.89 -5.48
C LEU A 25 -3.21 8.63 -4.63
N SER A 26 -2.93 7.44 -5.17
CA SER A 26 -3.02 6.16 -4.43
C SER A 26 -1.89 6.05 -3.41
N VAL A 27 -0.72 6.63 -3.70
CA VAL A 27 0.41 6.74 -2.75
C VAL A 27 0.06 7.68 -1.60
N LEU A 28 -0.54 8.84 -1.92
CA LEU A 28 -1.03 9.79 -0.92
C LEU A 28 -2.10 9.16 -0.03
N THR A 29 -3.04 8.39 -0.59
CA THR A 29 -4.06 7.73 0.21
C THR A 29 -3.50 6.58 1.04
N ALA A 30 -2.52 5.81 0.55
CA ALA A 30 -1.80 4.83 1.36
C ALA A 30 -1.10 5.49 2.56
N PHE A 31 -0.43 6.63 2.33
CA PHE A 31 0.25 7.40 3.38
C PHE A 31 -0.73 7.92 4.44
N LEU A 32 -1.86 8.47 4.01
CA LEU A 32 -2.90 9.01 4.91
C LEU A 32 -3.72 7.91 5.60
N ALA A 33 -3.87 6.73 5.00
CA ALA A 33 -4.64 5.61 5.54
C ALA A 33 -3.84 4.70 6.48
N ALA A 34 -2.51 4.65 6.36
CA ALA A 34 -1.64 3.86 7.24
C ALA A 34 -1.86 4.09 8.76
N PRO A 35 -2.05 5.31 9.27
CA PRO A 35 -2.34 5.56 10.68
C PRO A 35 -3.74 5.12 11.10
N PHE A 36 -4.71 5.08 10.17
CA PHE A 36 -6.04 4.50 10.44
C PHE A 36 -6.00 2.98 10.46
N THR A 37 -4.99 2.38 9.82
CA THR A 37 -4.88 0.92 9.68
C THR A 37 -4.63 0.23 11.01
N SER A 38 -3.97 0.91 11.94
CA SER A 38 -3.72 0.36 13.27
C SER A 38 -4.93 0.37 14.19
N LEU A 39 -6.02 1.05 13.81
CA LEU A 39 -7.32 0.91 14.48
C LEU A 39 -8.07 -0.36 14.04
N ASN A 40 -7.82 -0.88 12.82
CA ASN A 40 -8.42 -2.12 12.35
C ASN A 40 -7.59 -2.79 11.24
N PRO A 41 -6.93 -3.92 11.52
CA PRO A 41 -6.18 -4.70 10.52
C PRO A 41 -7.00 -5.13 9.29
N ALA A 42 -8.33 -5.25 9.42
CA ALA A 42 -9.21 -5.57 8.31
C ALA A 42 -9.38 -4.40 7.32
N VAL A 43 -9.16 -3.15 7.78
CA VAL A 43 -9.22 -1.93 6.96
C VAL A 43 -7.79 -1.47 6.64
N ALA A 44 -7.05 -2.38 6.01
CA ALA A 44 -5.68 -2.19 5.61
C ALA A 44 -5.49 -0.94 4.73
N ALA A 45 -4.37 -0.20 4.88
CA ALA A 45 -4.03 0.96 4.05
C ALA A 45 -4.15 0.69 2.54
N GLY A 46 -3.88 -0.55 2.13
CA GLY A 46 -4.02 -1.02 0.77
C GLY A 46 -5.45 -1.03 0.24
N TRP A 47 -6.49 -1.17 1.06
CA TRP A 47 -7.88 -1.06 0.59
C TRP A 47 -8.20 0.37 0.14
N PHE A 48 -7.78 1.38 0.89
CA PHE A 48 -7.95 2.78 0.49
C PHE A 48 -7.12 3.12 -0.75
N ALA A 49 -5.86 2.69 -0.79
CA ALA A 49 -5.00 2.86 -1.95
C ALA A 49 -5.57 2.14 -3.19
N GLY A 50 -6.10 0.94 -3.01
CA GLY A 50 -6.71 0.12 -4.05
C GLY A 50 -8.01 0.70 -4.60
N ILE A 51 -8.89 1.23 -3.75
CA ILE A 51 -10.12 1.91 -4.20
C ILE A 51 -9.79 3.16 -5.02
N VAL A 52 -8.80 3.93 -4.57
CA VAL A 52 -8.35 5.14 -5.29
C VAL A 52 -7.68 4.76 -6.61
N GLU A 53 -6.83 3.74 -6.62
CA GLU A 53 -6.22 3.21 -7.85
C GLU A 53 -7.31 2.69 -8.81
N ALA A 54 -8.31 1.97 -8.30
CA ALA A 54 -9.45 1.48 -9.09
C ALA A 54 -10.29 2.62 -9.68
N LYS A 55 -10.45 3.72 -8.95
CA LYS A 55 -11.18 4.89 -9.45
C LYS A 55 -10.40 5.65 -10.52
N LEU A 56 -9.09 5.80 -10.33
CA LEU A 56 -8.24 6.58 -11.24
C LEU A 56 -7.80 5.79 -12.47
N ARG A 57 -7.58 4.49 -12.31
CA ARG A 57 -7.16 3.55 -13.34
C ARG A 57 -8.09 2.35 -13.35
N MET A 58 -9.35 2.63 -13.65
CA MET A 58 -10.40 1.62 -13.67
C MET A 58 -10.01 0.44 -14.57
N PRO A 59 -9.90 -0.78 -13.99
CA PRO A 59 -9.66 -1.98 -14.78
C PRO A 59 -10.89 -2.27 -15.64
N THR A 60 -10.65 -2.56 -16.91
CA THR A 60 -11.69 -2.90 -17.87
C THR A 60 -11.80 -4.41 -18.03
N VAL A 61 -12.92 -4.90 -18.57
CA VAL A 61 -13.11 -6.33 -18.88
C VAL A 61 -12.00 -6.87 -19.79
N LYS A 62 -11.46 -6.02 -20.69
CA LYS A 62 -10.33 -6.37 -21.55
C LYS A 62 -9.05 -6.64 -20.75
N ASP A 63 -8.80 -5.89 -19.68
CA ASP A 63 -7.63 -6.11 -18.80
C ASP A 63 -7.72 -7.47 -18.11
N PHE A 64 -8.92 -7.92 -17.72
CA PHE A 64 -9.14 -9.25 -17.16
C PHE A 64 -8.89 -10.36 -18.19
N GLN A 65 -9.35 -10.18 -19.44
CA GLN A 65 -9.09 -11.14 -20.52
C GLN A 65 -7.60 -11.22 -20.88
N GLN A 66 -6.89 -10.09 -20.76
CA GLN A 66 -5.45 -10.03 -20.99
C GLN A 66 -4.65 -10.79 -19.92
N LEU A 67 -5.22 -11.10 -18.74
CA LEU A 67 -4.54 -11.90 -17.71
C LEU A 67 -4.11 -13.28 -18.23
N ASN A 68 -4.93 -13.90 -19.08
CA ASN A 68 -4.63 -15.20 -19.69
C ASN A 68 -3.59 -15.13 -20.81
N LYS A 69 -3.20 -13.92 -21.23
CA LYS A 69 -2.25 -13.66 -22.33
C LYS A 69 -0.94 -13.07 -21.82
N ILE A 70 -0.68 -13.15 -20.52
CA ILE A 70 0.56 -12.64 -19.93
C ILE A 70 1.66 -13.64 -20.19
N GLU A 71 2.62 -13.27 -21.04
CA GLU A 71 3.76 -14.12 -21.39
C GLU A 71 5.06 -13.66 -20.72
N GLY A 72 5.07 -12.49 -20.07
CA GLY A 72 6.26 -11.97 -19.40
C GLY A 72 5.98 -10.98 -18.27
N LEU A 73 7.02 -10.75 -17.46
CA LEU A 73 7.02 -9.81 -16.33
C LEU A 73 6.64 -8.37 -16.73
N ARG A 74 6.98 -7.95 -17.95
CA ARG A 74 6.62 -6.61 -18.44
C ARG A 74 5.11 -6.48 -18.66
N ASP A 75 4.48 -7.49 -19.25
CA ASP A 75 3.03 -7.51 -19.48
C ASP A 75 2.25 -7.64 -18.18
N PHE A 76 2.80 -8.43 -17.25
CA PHE A 76 2.29 -8.55 -15.89
C PHE A 76 2.20 -7.20 -15.19
N LEU A 77 3.27 -6.40 -15.21
CA LEU A 77 3.29 -5.07 -14.59
C LEU A 77 2.51 -3.99 -15.39
N ASN A 78 2.32 -4.20 -16.70
CA ASN A 78 1.56 -3.29 -17.55
C ASN A 78 0.04 -3.45 -17.42
N ASN A 79 -0.43 -4.62 -16.99
CA ASN A 79 -1.85 -4.88 -16.78
C ASN A 79 -2.40 -4.07 -15.59
N ARG A 80 -3.54 -3.38 -15.81
CA ARG A 80 -4.17 -2.51 -14.81
C ARG A 80 -4.70 -3.29 -13.60
N VAL A 81 -5.25 -4.48 -13.82
CA VAL A 81 -5.77 -5.35 -12.74
C VAL A 81 -4.64 -5.77 -11.81
N ILE A 82 -3.54 -6.25 -12.41
CA ILE A 82 -2.37 -6.70 -11.64
C ILE A 82 -1.74 -5.54 -10.89
N ARG A 83 -1.63 -4.37 -11.53
CA ARG A 83 -1.15 -3.16 -10.87
C ARG A 83 -1.97 -2.79 -9.66
N LEU A 84 -3.29 -2.81 -9.76
CA LEU A 84 -4.19 -2.56 -8.64
C LEU A 84 -3.94 -3.55 -7.49
N LEU A 85 -3.86 -4.85 -7.80
CA LEU A 85 -3.58 -5.88 -6.79
C LEU A 85 -2.21 -5.69 -6.14
N MET A 86 -1.19 -5.33 -6.92
CA MET A 86 0.14 -5.03 -6.40
C MET A 86 0.14 -3.79 -5.51
N VAL A 87 -0.60 -2.73 -5.86
CA VAL A 87 -0.73 -1.53 -5.03
C VAL A 87 -1.34 -1.90 -3.67
N VAL A 88 -2.41 -2.69 -3.66
CA VAL A 88 -3.06 -3.16 -2.43
C VAL A 88 -2.10 -4.02 -1.61
N ALA A 89 -1.48 -5.02 -2.24
CA ALA A 89 -0.59 -5.96 -1.57
C ALA A 89 0.66 -5.28 -1.00
N LEU A 90 1.33 -4.44 -1.78
CA LEU A 90 2.55 -3.74 -1.36
C LEU A 90 2.27 -2.65 -0.32
N ALA A 91 1.14 -1.95 -0.39
CA ALA A 91 0.73 -1.02 0.66
C ALA A 91 0.47 -1.77 1.98
N ASN A 92 -0.17 -2.94 1.92
CA ASN A 92 -0.40 -3.77 3.11
C ASN A 92 0.90 -4.34 3.67
N LEU A 93 1.80 -4.84 2.82
CA LEU A 93 3.11 -5.31 3.24
C LEU A 93 3.94 -4.19 3.85
N GLY A 94 3.95 -3.00 3.24
CA GLY A 94 4.61 -1.81 3.77
C GLY A 94 4.06 -1.41 5.14
N SER A 95 2.74 -1.43 5.33
CA SER A 95 2.12 -1.17 6.63
C SER A 95 2.49 -2.22 7.70
N THR A 96 2.50 -3.50 7.34
CA THR A 96 2.86 -4.59 8.26
C THR A 96 4.32 -4.51 8.67
N ILE A 97 5.24 -4.31 7.71
CA ILE A 97 6.67 -4.11 7.98
C ILE A 97 6.86 -2.86 8.84
N GLY A 98 6.15 -1.77 8.53
CA GLY A 98 6.17 -0.53 9.32
C GLY A 98 5.76 -0.77 10.76
N THR A 99 4.72 -1.58 10.98
CA THR A 99 4.27 -1.95 12.33
C THR A 99 5.30 -2.82 13.06
N VAL A 100 5.84 -3.84 12.39
CA VAL A 100 6.85 -4.76 12.97
C VAL A 100 8.15 -4.02 13.31
N VAL A 101 8.57 -3.06 12.49
CA VAL A 101 9.79 -2.26 12.73
C VAL A 101 9.54 -1.15 13.75
N ALA A 102 8.35 -0.53 13.75
CA ALA A 102 8.02 0.55 14.68
C ALA A 102 7.77 0.05 16.11
N LEU A 103 7.22 -1.14 16.29
CA LEU A 103 6.95 -1.74 17.61
C LEU A 103 8.18 -1.76 18.53
N PRO A 104 9.32 -2.37 18.16
CA PRO A 104 10.51 -2.39 19.01
C PRO A 104 11.10 -0.99 19.20
N TYR A 105 11.01 -0.10 18.21
CA TYR A 105 11.52 1.27 18.31
C TYR A 105 10.73 2.12 19.30
N ILE A 106 9.40 1.97 19.32
CA ILE A 106 8.49 2.64 20.25
C ILE A 106 8.69 2.11 21.67
N ILE A 107 8.83 0.79 21.83
CA ILE A 107 9.12 0.18 23.14
C ILE A 107 10.45 0.71 23.67
N LYS A 108 11.49 0.81 22.83
CA LYS A 108 12.80 1.32 23.24
C LYS A 108 12.77 2.80 23.65
N ILE A 109 11.97 3.63 22.98
CA ILE A 109 11.79 5.05 23.32
C ILE A 109 10.92 5.27 24.56
N GLY A 110 9.90 4.42 24.77
CA GLY A 110 9.03 4.48 25.94
C GLY A 110 9.62 3.89 27.22
N LEU A 111 10.70 3.09 27.13
CA LEU A 111 11.43 2.56 28.29
C LEU A 111 12.61 3.43 28.74
N ILE A 112 13.02 4.41 27.92
CA ILE A 112 14.18 5.29 28.17
C ILE A 112 13.74 6.71 28.60
N GLY A 113 12.45 7.02 28.54
CA GLY A 113 11.86 8.27 29.05
C GLY A 113 10.98 8.03 30.27
#